data_AF-A0A5R9AQC4-F1
#
_entry.id   AF-A0A5R9AQC4-F1
#
_cell.length_a   1.000
_cell.length_b   1.000
_cell.length_c   1.000
_cell.angle_alpha   90.00
_cell.angle_beta   90.00
_cell.angle_gamma   90.00
#
_symmetry.space_group_name_H-M   'P 1'
#
loop_
_entity.id
_entity.type
_entity.pdbx_description
1 polymer ?
#
loop_
_entity_poly.entity_id
_entity_poly.type
_entity_poly.pdbx_seq_one_letter_code
_entity_poly.pdbx_strand_id
1 'polypeptide(L)'
;MEESEPIYGLAFIAFQSYINRSIKDFKGDLEDKQKLYKLEHIKSKYSKSTIELIIGLANYSKYKEEGIPHKGTKDILDSFELSYKNIKHLDKSPIFQGLTIMDKDWDLLKIKGIVIEWRELLWTQETELKIEQRKSTITPKIIQ
;
A
#
# COMPACT_ATOMS: atom_id res chain seq x y z
N MET A 1 -1.22 21.98 -12.12
CA MET A 1 -1.33 21.34 -10.78
C MET A 1 -2.74 20.84 -10.55
N GLU A 2 -3.76 21.70 -10.66
CA GLU A 2 -5.17 21.32 -10.49
C GLU A 2 -5.61 20.20 -11.46
N GLU A 3 -5.24 20.31 -12.73
CA GLU A 3 -5.45 19.26 -13.75
C GLU A 3 -4.61 17.99 -13.56
N SER A 4 -3.55 18.06 -12.75
CA SER A 4 -2.61 16.95 -12.54
C SER A 4 -3.08 16.01 -11.44
N GLU A 5 -3.82 16.51 -10.44
CA GLU A 5 -4.30 15.68 -9.32
C GLU A 5 -5.15 14.49 -9.79
N PRO A 6 -6.11 14.66 -10.73
CA PRO A 6 -6.87 13.53 -11.27
C PRO A 6 -5.97 12.46 -11.93
N ILE A 7 -4.90 12.88 -12.61
CA ILE A 7 -3.95 11.96 -13.27
C ILE A 7 -3.22 11.11 -12.23
N TYR A 8 -2.71 11.74 -11.18
CA TYR A 8 -2.07 11.01 -10.08
C TYR A 8 -3.06 10.15 -9.30
N GLY A 9 -4.29 10.63 -9.09
CA GLY A 9 -5.35 9.85 -8.49
C GLY A 9 -5.66 8.57 -9.27
N LEU A 10 -5.75 8.66 -10.60
CA LEU A 10 -5.91 7.51 -11.48
C LEU A 10 -4.74 6.53 -11.37
N ALA A 11 -3.49 7.04 -11.29
CA ALA A 11 -2.32 6.20 -11.09
C ALA A 11 -2.40 5.42 -9.77
N PHE A 12 -2.80 6.06 -8.66
CA PHE A 12 -2.98 5.37 -7.38
C PHE A 12 -4.10 4.33 -7.42
N ILE A 13 -5.21 4.60 -8.12
CA ILE A 13 -6.28 3.62 -8.34
C ILE A 13 -5.76 2.42 -9.14
N ALA A 14 -4.91 2.64 -10.16
CA ALA A 14 -4.27 1.56 -10.91
C ALA A 14 -3.32 0.73 -10.02
N PHE A 15 -2.53 1.38 -9.16
CA PHE A 15 -1.67 0.69 -8.21
C PHE A 15 -2.46 -0.13 -7.19
N GLN A 16 -3.54 0.42 -6.61
CA GLN A 16 -4.44 -0.32 -5.73
C GLN A 16 -5.03 -1.55 -6.45
N SER A 17 -5.44 -1.40 -7.71
CA SER A 17 -5.96 -2.51 -8.52
C SER A 17 -4.92 -3.61 -8.69
N TYR A 18 -3.68 -3.24 -9.01
CA TYR A 18 -2.57 -4.18 -9.16
C TYR A 18 -2.23 -4.90 -7.84
N ILE A 19 -2.17 -4.16 -6.72
CA ILE A 19 -1.95 -4.71 -5.38
C ILE A 19 -3.04 -5.75 -5.05
N ASN A 20 -4.31 -5.36 -5.21
CA ASN A 20 -5.43 -6.26 -4.92
C ASN A 20 -5.42 -7.49 -5.80
N ARG A 21 -5.12 -7.33 -7.10
CA ARG A 21 -5.02 -8.48 -7.99
C ARG A 21 -3.88 -9.41 -7.59
N SER A 22 -2.73 -8.85 -7.22
CA SER A 22 -1.60 -9.62 -6.71
C SER A 22 -1.96 -10.41 -5.44
N ILE A 23 -2.69 -9.81 -4.50
CA ILE A 23 -3.20 -10.53 -3.32
C ILE A 23 -4.12 -11.68 -3.73
N LYS A 24 -5.05 -11.42 -4.65
CA LYS A 24 -5.97 -12.45 -5.13
C LYS A 24 -5.24 -13.59 -5.82
N ASP A 25 -4.24 -13.28 -6.64
CA ASP A 25 -3.41 -14.30 -7.30
C ASP A 25 -2.57 -15.09 -6.29
N PHE A 26 -2.19 -14.48 -5.16
CA PHE A 26 -1.41 -15.11 -4.09
C PHE A 26 -2.24 -15.97 -3.12
N LYS A 27 -3.39 -15.47 -2.64
CA LYS A 27 -4.24 -16.14 -1.63
C LYS A 27 -5.49 -16.83 -2.19
N GLY A 28 -5.90 -16.51 -3.42
CA GLY A 28 -7.18 -16.93 -4.00
C GLY A 28 -8.35 -15.98 -3.70
N ASP A 29 -8.27 -15.19 -2.63
CA ASP A 29 -9.30 -14.25 -2.19
C ASP A 29 -8.71 -12.92 -1.65
N LEU A 30 -9.58 -12.08 -1.08
CA LEU A 30 -9.22 -10.80 -0.47
C LEU A 30 -9.60 -10.70 1.02
N GLU A 31 -9.99 -11.80 1.68
CA GLU A 31 -10.58 -11.80 3.03
C GLU A 31 -9.61 -11.29 4.12
N ASP A 32 -8.32 -11.21 3.81
CA ASP A 32 -7.29 -10.75 4.76
C ASP A 32 -6.31 -9.72 4.15
N LYS A 33 -6.72 -9.03 3.08
CA LYS A 33 -5.85 -8.12 2.32
C LYS A 33 -5.17 -7.05 3.19
N GLN A 34 -5.83 -6.62 4.27
CA GLN A 34 -5.29 -5.64 5.22
C GLN A 34 -4.02 -6.12 5.94
N LYS A 35 -3.87 -7.44 6.19
CA LYS A 35 -2.65 -7.99 6.77
C LYS A 35 -1.49 -7.90 5.79
N LEU A 36 -1.78 -8.11 4.51
CA LEU A 36 -0.77 -8.08 3.44
C LEU A 36 -0.38 -6.66 3.03
N TYR A 37 -1.27 -5.69 3.17
CA TYR A 37 -0.90 -4.29 2.95
C TYR A 37 0.19 -3.81 3.92
N LYS A 38 0.23 -4.37 5.14
CA LYS A 38 1.23 -4.00 6.17
C LYS A 38 2.63 -4.54 5.89
N LEU A 39 2.77 -5.37 4.86
CA LEU A 39 4.04 -5.96 4.48
C LEU A 39 4.96 -4.86 3.91
N GLU A 40 6.18 -4.75 4.46
CA GLU A 40 7.15 -3.75 4.06
C GLU A 40 8.58 -4.26 4.37
N HIS A 41 9.54 -3.99 3.49
CA HIS A 41 10.94 -4.37 3.72
C HIS A 41 11.60 -3.50 4.79
N ILE A 42 11.36 -2.19 4.75
CA ILE A 42 12.01 -1.21 5.60
C ILE A 42 10.93 -0.54 6.44
N LYS A 43 11.09 -0.57 7.76
CA LYS A 43 10.16 0.13 8.65
C LYS A 43 10.21 1.63 8.39
N SER A 44 9.09 2.15 7.93
CA SER A 44 8.83 3.58 7.85
C SER A 44 8.86 4.23 9.26
N LYS A 45 9.10 5.55 9.31
CA LYS A 45 8.88 6.35 10.53
C LYS A 45 7.39 6.44 10.91
N TYR A 46 6.50 6.13 9.96
CA TYR A 46 5.06 6.15 10.13
C TYR A 46 4.57 4.78 10.64
N SER A 47 3.42 4.77 11.33
CA SER A 47 2.82 3.54 11.86
C SER A 47 2.19 2.62 10.81
N LYS A 48 2.12 3.11 9.56
CA LYS A 48 1.48 2.50 8.41
C LYS A 48 2.50 2.31 7.30
N SER A 49 2.35 1.25 6.52
CA SER A 49 3.26 0.95 5.41
C SER A 49 3.02 1.89 4.22
N THR A 50 4.02 1.99 3.34
CA THR A 50 3.89 2.71 2.06
C THR A 50 2.78 2.13 1.17
N ILE A 51 2.53 0.83 1.26
CA ILE A 51 1.42 0.18 0.56
C ILE A 51 0.08 0.62 1.14
N GLU A 52 -0.04 0.71 2.46
CA GLU A 52 -1.23 1.29 3.10
C GLU A 52 -1.43 2.75 2.64
N LEU A 53 -0.37 3.55 2.49
CA LEU A 53 -0.46 4.90 1.92
C LEU A 53 -1.05 4.90 0.51
N ILE A 54 -0.53 4.08 -0.40
CA ILE A 54 -1.04 3.96 -1.78
C ILE A 54 -2.54 3.61 -1.78
N ILE A 55 -2.96 2.67 -0.92
CA ILE A 55 -4.36 2.29 -0.75
C ILE A 55 -5.20 3.48 -0.23
N GLY A 56 -4.68 4.23 0.74
CA GLY A 56 -5.31 5.42 1.29
C GLY A 56 -5.51 6.51 0.25
N LEU A 57 -4.48 6.82 -0.54
CA LEU A 57 -4.53 7.83 -1.61
C LEU A 57 -5.51 7.42 -2.72
N ALA A 58 -5.50 6.15 -3.14
CA ALA A 58 -6.45 5.63 -4.11
C ALA A 58 -7.91 5.77 -3.63
N ASN A 59 -8.17 5.43 -2.36
CA ASN A 59 -9.50 5.57 -1.79
C ASN A 59 -9.90 7.05 -1.63
N TYR A 60 -8.97 7.90 -1.23
CA TYR A 60 -9.19 9.34 -1.20
C TYR A 60 -9.60 9.86 -2.59
N SER A 61 -8.86 9.53 -3.64
CA SER A 61 -9.20 9.96 -5.00
C SER A 61 -10.58 9.50 -5.48
N LYS A 62 -11.01 8.28 -5.14
CA LYS A 62 -12.32 7.75 -5.56
C LYS A 62 -13.49 8.45 -4.89
N TYR A 63 -13.34 8.83 -3.62
CA TYR A 63 -14.45 9.25 -2.77
C TYR A 63 -14.32 10.69 -2.26
N LYS A 64 -13.35 11.48 -2.76
CA LYS A 64 -13.14 12.87 -2.29
C LYS A 64 -14.37 13.76 -2.47
N GLU A 65 -15.16 13.52 -3.51
CA GLU A 65 -16.39 14.27 -3.80
C GLU A 65 -17.53 13.94 -2.82
N GLU A 66 -17.42 12.84 -2.06
CA GLU A 66 -18.38 12.46 -1.01
C GLU A 66 -18.12 13.21 0.31
N GLY A 67 -17.10 14.07 0.36
CA GLY A 67 -16.76 14.90 1.50
C GLY A 67 -15.71 14.27 2.40
N ILE A 68 -16.09 13.87 3.62
CA ILE A 68 -15.13 13.39 4.62
C ILE A 68 -14.70 11.96 4.28
N PRO A 69 -13.38 11.66 4.20
CA PRO A 69 -12.91 10.30 3.95
C PRO A 69 -13.44 9.30 4.98
N HIS A 70 -13.82 8.10 4.50
CA HIS A 70 -14.21 7.01 5.39
C HIS A 70 -13.11 6.67 6.41
N LYS A 71 -13.51 6.12 7.56
CA LYS A 71 -12.62 5.81 8.70
C LYS A 71 -11.30 5.15 8.28
N GLY A 72 -11.34 4.09 7.48
CA GLY A 72 -10.12 3.38 7.06
C GLY A 72 -9.17 4.26 6.23
N THR A 73 -9.69 5.09 5.33
CA THR A 73 -8.88 6.06 4.58
C THR A 73 -8.34 7.12 5.51
N LYS A 74 -9.21 7.68 6.38
CA LYS A 74 -8.85 8.71 7.35
C LYS A 74 -7.70 8.26 8.26
N ASP A 75 -7.79 7.05 8.82
CA ASP A 75 -6.77 6.50 9.72
C ASP A 75 -5.40 6.38 9.03
N ILE A 76 -5.39 6.08 7.72
CA ILE A 76 -4.15 6.07 6.92
C ILE A 76 -3.64 7.49 6.73
N LEU A 77 -4.49 8.41 6.26
CA LEU A 77 -4.10 9.81 6.02
C LEU A 77 -3.57 10.48 7.30
N ASP A 78 -4.23 10.26 8.44
CA ASP A 78 -3.81 10.74 9.76
C ASP A 78 -2.43 10.17 10.16
N SER A 79 -2.18 8.87 9.90
CA SER A 79 -0.87 8.25 10.22
C SER A 79 0.29 8.81 9.40
N PHE A 80 0.03 9.36 8.22
CA PHE A 80 1.02 10.02 7.37
C PHE A 80 1.01 11.55 7.53
N GLU A 81 0.23 12.07 8.48
CA GLU A 81 0.08 13.50 8.77
C GLU A 81 -0.41 14.31 7.57
N LEU A 82 -1.24 13.69 6.72
CA LEU A 82 -1.72 14.30 5.47
C LEU A 82 -2.92 15.22 5.73
N SER A 83 -2.88 16.40 5.13
CA SER A 83 -4.00 17.34 5.18
C SER A 83 -5.09 16.96 4.17
N TYR A 84 -6.27 16.57 4.65
CA TYR A 84 -7.45 16.27 3.81
C TYR A 84 -8.70 17.10 4.17
N LYS A 85 -8.59 18.00 5.16
CA LYS A 85 -9.67 18.91 5.57
C LYS A 85 -9.38 20.31 5.07
N ASN A 86 -10.40 21.03 4.60
CA ASN A 86 -10.31 22.45 4.22
C ASN A 86 -9.13 22.77 3.29
N ILE A 87 -8.94 21.95 2.25
CA ILE A 87 -7.86 22.11 1.29
C ILE A 87 -8.12 23.39 0.48
N LYS A 88 -7.35 24.45 0.78
CA LYS A 88 -7.43 25.74 0.06
C LYS A 88 -6.47 25.82 -1.13
N HIS A 89 -5.43 25.00 -1.12
CA HIS A 89 -4.42 24.94 -2.18
C HIS A 89 -4.23 23.48 -2.58
N LEU A 90 -4.27 23.19 -3.88
CA LEU A 90 -4.26 21.80 -4.35
C LEU A 90 -2.93 21.10 -4.16
N ASP A 91 -1.82 21.83 -4.19
CA ASP A 91 -0.49 21.32 -3.81
C ASP A 91 -0.44 20.81 -2.36
N LYS A 92 -1.42 21.18 -1.53
CA LYS A 92 -1.66 20.67 -0.18
C LYS A 92 -2.74 19.60 -0.13
N SER A 93 -3.13 19.01 -1.25
CA SER A 93 -4.03 17.84 -1.23
C SER A 93 -3.27 16.60 -0.76
N PRO A 94 -3.97 15.58 -0.25
CA PRO A 94 -3.35 14.32 0.16
C PRO A 94 -2.54 13.65 -0.95
N ILE A 95 -2.95 13.86 -2.21
CA ILE A 95 -2.28 13.27 -3.38
C ILE A 95 -0.85 13.80 -3.52
N PHE A 96 -0.65 15.12 -3.53
CA PHE A 96 0.69 15.69 -3.67
C PHE A 96 1.55 15.53 -2.42
N GLN A 97 0.96 15.60 -1.23
CA GLN A 97 1.69 15.30 0.00
C GLN A 97 2.14 13.82 0.02
N GLY A 98 1.26 12.90 -0.36
CA GLY A 98 1.58 11.48 -0.46
C GLY A 98 2.64 11.19 -1.53
N LEU A 99 2.55 11.81 -2.70
CA LEU A 99 3.61 11.77 -3.72
C LEU A 99 4.94 12.25 -3.12
N THR A 100 4.97 13.40 -2.47
CA THR A 100 6.18 13.97 -1.86
C THR A 100 6.81 13.06 -0.80
N ILE A 101 6.00 12.30 -0.06
CA ILE A 101 6.51 11.29 0.90
C ILE A 101 7.21 10.14 0.18
N MET A 102 6.65 9.65 -0.93
CA MET A 102 7.19 8.51 -1.67
C MET A 102 8.34 8.89 -2.61
N ASP A 103 8.21 10.00 -3.33
CA ASP A 103 9.22 10.55 -4.21
C ASP A 103 8.99 12.06 -4.41
N LYS A 104 10.00 12.89 -4.08
CA LYS A 104 9.88 14.35 -4.14
C LYS A 104 9.71 14.89 -5.56
N ASP A 105 10.13 14.14 -6.57
CA ASP A 105 9.99 14.50 -7.98
C ASP A 105 8.67 14.00 -8.57
N TRP A 106 7.83 13.35 -7.74
CA TRP A 106 6.54 12.77 -8.11
C TRP A 106 6.64 11.73 -9.24
N ASP A 107 7.75 10.99 -9.30
CA ASP A 107 8.00 10.01 -10.34
C ASP A 107 7.17 8.73 -10.10
N LEU A 108 6.11 8.57 -10.91
CA LEU A 108 5.24 7.42 -10.88
C LEU A 108 5.96 6.10 -11.21
N LEU A 109 7.08 6.11 -11.93
CA LEU A 109 7.86 4.91 -12.21
C LEU A 109 8.58 4.41 -10.96
N LYS A 110 9.07 5.32 -10.11
CA LYS A 110 9.65 4.95 -8.81
C LYS A 110 8.57 4.38 -7.87
N ILE A 111 7.39 5.01 -7.83
CA ILE A 111 6.27 4.51 -7.01
C ILE A 111 5.79 3.14 -7.52
N LYS A 112 5.73 2.94 -8.83
CA LYS A 112 5.48 1.63 -9.43
C LYS A 112 6.54 0.61 -8.97
N GLY A 113 7.81 1.00 -8.87
CA GLY A 113 8.89 0.19 -8.31
C GLY A 113 8.55 -0.34 -6.92
N ILE A 114 8.11 0.52 -6.01
CA ILE A 114 7.68 0.14 -4.64
C ILE A 114 6.60 -0.95 -4.68
N VAL A 115 5.61 -0.81 -5.57
CA VAL A 115 4.51 -1.78 -5.72
C VAL A 115 5.00 -3.12 -6.28
N ILE A 116 5.98 -3.10 -7.18
CA ILE A 116 6.60 -4.32 -7.74
C ILE A 116 7.44 -5.02 -6.67
N GLU A 117 8.28 -4.29 -5.94
CA GLU A 117 9.09 -4.84 -4.85
C GLU A 117 8.22 -5.47 -3.75
N TRP A 118 7.13 -4.79 -3.36
CA TRP A 118 6.17 -5.36 -2.42
C TRP A 118 5.55 -6.67 -2.94
N ARG A 119 5.26 -6.77 -4.24
CA ARG A 119 4.78 -8.01 -4.84
C ARG A 119 5.83 -9.10 -4.75
N GLU A 120 7.09 -8.82 -5.06
CA GLU A 120 8.17 -9.80 -4.94
C GLU A 120 8.34 -10.29 -3.49
N LEU A 121 8.25 -9.38 -2.52
CA LEU A 121 8.26 -9.71 -1.10
C LEU A 121 7.12 -10.66 -0.71
N LEU A 122 5.91 -10.41 -1.22
CA LEU A 122 4.74 -11.26 -0.96
C LEU A 122 4.99 -12.72 -1.37
N TRP A 123 5.65 -12.96 -2.50
CA TRP A 123 5.99 -14.31 -2.98
C TRP A 123 7.24 -14.91 -2.31
N THR A 124 8.16 -14.07 -1.86
CA THR A 124 9.36 -14.53 -1.13
C THR A 124 8.97 -15.15 0.22
N GLN A 125 8.02 -14.54 0.94
CA GLN A 125 7.52 -15.09 2.21
C GLN A 125 6.88 -16.48 2.06
N GLU A 126 6.15 -16.73 0.97
CA GLU A 126 5.59 -18.05 0.70
C GLU A 126 6.68 -19.11 0.49
N THR A 127 7.76 -18.72 -0.21
CA THR A 127 8.89 -19.60 -0.45
C THR A 127 9.57 -19.98 0.87
N GLU A 128 9.80 -19.01 1.76
CA GLU A 128 10.39 -19.23 3.08
C GLU A 128 9.49 -20.10 3.98
N LEU A 129 8.18 -19.83 4.03
CA LEU A 129 7.22 -20.64 4.79
C LEU A 129 7.16 -22.09 4.30
N LYS A 130 7.19 -22.32 2.98
CA LYS A 130 7.25 -23.68 2.40
C LYS A 130 8.56 -24.38 2.74
N ILE A 131 9.69 -23.67 2.79
CA ILE A 131 10.98 -24.24 3.19
C ILE A 131 10.97 -24.63 4.67
N GLU A 132 10.45 -23.79 5.57
CA GLU A 132 10.37 -24.10 7.00
C GLU A 132 9.46 -25.29 7.29
N GLN A 133 8.29 -25.38 6.64
CA GLN A 133 7.39 -26.53 6.78
C GLN A 133 8.01 -27.85 6.30
N ARG A 134 8.88 -27.80 5.27
CA ARG A 134 9.64 -28.97 4.82
C ARG A 134 10.75 -29.35 5.80
N LYS A 135 11.43 -28.39 6.41
CA LYS A 135 12.46 -28.66 7.43
C LYS A 135 11.86 -29.29 8.69
N SER A 136 10.69 -28.84 9.14
CA SER A 136 10.03 -29.39 10.34
C SER A 136 9.45 -30.79 10.14
N THR A 137 9.12 -31.19 8.91
CA THR A 137 8.65 -32.55 8.58
C THR A 137 9.78 -33.56 8.39
N ILE A 138 11.04 -33.12 8.26
CA ILE A 138 12.20 -33.99 8.06
C ILE A 138 12.95 -34.29 9.37
N THR A 139 12.67 -33.59 10.48
CA THR A 139 13.28 -33.90 11.78
C THR A 139 12.79 -35.27 12.29
N PRO A 140 13.66 -36.29 12.41
CA PRO A 140 13.24 -37.58 12.93
C PRO A 140 12.82 -37.42 14.39
N LYS A 141 11.66 -37.97 14.77
CA LYS A 141 11.37 -38.23 16.19
C LYS A 141 12.46 -39.18 16.68
N ILE A 142 13.44 -38.66 17.41
CA ILE A 142 14.33 -39.47 18.23
C ILE A 142 13.44 -40.02 19.33
N ILE A 143 12.99 -41.26 19.17
CA ILE A 143 12.26 -42.01 20.18
C ILE A 143 13.27 -42.28 21.31
N GLN A 144 13.04 -41.69 22.48
CA GLN A 144 13.71 -42.06 23.73
C GLN A 144 13.02 -43.27 24.35
#